data_AF-A0A518H2T3-F1
#
_entry.id   AF-A0A518H2T3-F1
#
_cell.length_a   1.000
_cell.length_b   1.000
_cell.length_c   1.000
_cell.angle_alpha   90.00
_cell.angle_beta   90.00
_cell.angle_gamma   90.00
#
_symmetry.space_group_name_H-M   'P 1'
#
loop_
_entity.id
_entity.type
_entity.pdbx_description
1 polymer ?
#
loop_
_entity_poly.entity_id
_entity_poly.type
_entity_poly.pdbx_seq_one_letter_code
_entity_poly.pdbx_strand_id
1 'polypeptide(L)'
;MSIDRRSATGAPGPVLPASPRRRGDRPGAGEAIVTGRLAIRAAAAVLCLAAIAGCGRAPAMGPDEDAFTTIDALYTAVSLQDPGQLERNAATLDQLNQADRLPDAAHDALTGMIAEARGGDWESARQALRDFMLDQRPEH
;
A
#
# COMPACT_ATOMS: atom_id res chain seq x y z
N MET A 1 -60.21 -21.48 -14.53
CA MET A 1 -60.16 -22.69 -15.39
C MET A 1 -58.74 -23.20 -15.31
N SER A 2 -58.40 -24.16 -14.44
CA SER A 2 -58.55 -25.63 -14.62
C SER A 2 -58.12 -26.05 -16.01
N ILE A 3 -57.12 -26.91 -16.20
CA ILE A 3 -57.08 -28.36 -15.86
C ILE A 3 -55.58 -28.77 -15.77
N ASP A 4 -55.09 -29.31 -14.65
CA ASP A 4 -55.02 -30.74 -14.26
C ASP A 4 -53.94 -31.51 -15.06
N ARG A 5 -52.84 -31.92 -14.40
CA ARG A 5 -52.51 -33.33 -14.01
C ARG A 5 -51.93 -34.15 -15.17
N ARG A 6 -50.99 -35.08 -15.00
CA ARG A 6 -50.66 -36.01 -13.90
C ARG A 6 -49.41 -36.80 -14.32
N SER A 7 -48.63 -37.24 -13.32
CA SER A 7 -48.07 -38.61 -13.17
C SER A 7 -47.13 -39.16 -14.26
N ALA A 8 -46.12 -39.96 -13.99
CA ALA A 8 -45.89 -40.99 -12.97
C ALA A 8 -44.35 -41.26 -12.97
N THR A 9 -43.64 -41.99 -12.10
CA THR A 9 -43.89 -43.11 -11.17
C THR A 9 -42.58 -43.19 -10.35
N GLY A 10 -42.56 -43.18 -9.00
CA GLY A 10 -42.47 -44.38 -8.14
C GLY A 10 -41.54 -45.47 -8.70
N ALA A 11 -40.45 -45.95 -8.09
CA ALA A 11 -40.12 -46.36 -6.71
C ALA A 11 -38.69 -47.02 -6.79
N PRO A 12 -38.13 -47.75 -5.79
CA PRO A 12 -38.29 -47.80 -4.32
C PRO A 12 -36.97 -47.50 -3.54
N GLY A 13 -37.06 -47.22 -2.23
CA GLY A 13 -35.90 -47.24 -1.30
C GLY A 13 -35.55 -48.66 -0.83
N PRO A 14 -35.09 -48.88 0.41
CA PRO A 14 -33.97 -48.28 1.14
C PRO A 14 -33.00 -49.37 1.65
N VAL A 15 -31.69 -49.12 1.78
CA VAL A 15 -30.84 -49.95 2.68
C VAL A 15 -29.70 -49.10 3.24
N LEU A 16 -29.81 -48.72 4.52
CA LEU A 16 -28.67 -48.41 5.37
C LEU A 16 -28.00 -49.72 5.78
N PRO A 17 -26.66 -49.78 5.76
CA PRO A 17 -26.00 -50.34 6.93
C PRO A 17 -24.78 -49.55 7.40
N ALA A 18 -24.77 -49.36 8.72
CA ALA A 18 -23.66 -49.51 9.66
C ALA A 18 -22.35 -48.75 9.39
N SER A 19 -22.12 -47.75 10.23
CA SER A 19 -20.80 -47.24 10.58
C SER A 19 -19.94 -48.30 11.29
N PRO A 20 -18.68 -48.47 10.91
CA PRO A 20 -17.63 -48.87 11.84
C PRO A 20 -16.67 -47.70 12.10
N ARG A 21 -16.55 -47.33 13.38
CA ARG A 21 -15.40 -46.61 13.93
C ARG A 21 -14.15 -47.46 13.73
N ARG A 22 -13.07 -46.89 13.18
CA ARG A 22 -11.68 -47.00 13.66
C ARG A 22 -10.78 -46.27 12.67
N ARG A 23 -10.06 -45.25 13.15
CA ARG A 23 -8.71 -45.33 13.75
C ARG A 23 -7.69 -45.22 12.64
N GLY A 24 -6.85 -44.20 12.79
CA GLY A 24 -6.05 -43.64 11.72
C GLY A 24 -5.10 -44.62 11.07
N ASP A 25 -4.72 -44.25 9.86
CA ASP A 25 -3.40 -44.52 9.35
C ASP A 25 -3.04 -43.39 8.39
N ARG A 26 -1.84 -42.85 8.56
CA ARG A 26 -1.24 -41.84 7.68
C ARG A 26 -0.54 -42.58 6.54
N PRO A 27 -0.78 -42.22 5.28
CA PRO A 27 0.22 -42.35 4.23
C PRO A 27 0.88 -40.97 4.03
N GLY A 28 2.21 -40.83 4.13
CA GLY A 28 3.14 -41.44 3.18
C GLY A 28 3.16 -40.55 1.94
N ALA A 29 3.89 -39.44 1.95
CA ALA A 29 5.25 -39.38 1.41
C ALA A 29 5.29 -39.80 -0.07
N GLY A 30 5.31 -38.80 -0.95
CA GLY A 30 5.69 -38.99 -2.36
C GLY A 30 5.05 -38.00 -3.30
N GLU A 31 5.81 -36.95 -3.64
CA GLU A 31 5.85 -36.29 -4.96
C GLU A 31 4.58 -35.54 -5.44
N ALA A 32 4.58 -34.28 -5.86
CA ALA A 32 5.63 -33.33 -6.16
C ALA A 32 4.99 -31.93 -6.18
N ILE A 33 5.46 -31.01 -5.33
CA ILE A 33 5.35 -29.58 -5.63
C ILE A 33 6.69 -28.96 -5.25
N VAL A 34 7.65 -29.11 -6.16
CA VAL A 34 8.90 -28.34 -6.18
C VAL A 34 8.57 -26.94 -6.72
N THR A 35 7.82 -26.13 -5.96
CA THR A 35 7.50 -24.73 -6.34
C THR A 35 6.94 -23.90 -5.18
N GLY A 36 7.43 -24.11 -3.95
CA GLY A 36 6.77 -23.55 -2.75
C GLY A 36 7.67 -22.88 -1.71
N ARG A 37 8.91 -22.51 -2.04
CA ARG A 37 9.83 -21.89 -1.05
C ARG A 37 10.50 -20.58 -1.47
N LEU A 38 10.45 -20.21 -2.76
CA LEU A 38 10.94 -18.89 -3.19
C LEU A 38 9.87 -17.79 -3.05
N ALA A 39 8.59 -18.14 -3.17
CA ALA A 39 7.49 -17.17 -3.11
C ALA A 39 7.23 -16.61 -1.70
N ILE A 40 7.55 -17.35 -0.63
CA ILE A 40 7.27 -16.91 0.75
C ILE A 40 8.33 -15.91 1.25
N ARG A 41 9.56 -15.95 0.71
CA ARG A 41 10.57 -14.93 1.05
C ARG A 41 10.35 -13.60 0.33
N ALA A 42 9.74 -13.62 -0.85
CA ALA A 42 9.39 -12.40 -1.57
C ALA A 42 8.23 -11.64 -0.90
N ALA A 43 7.24 -12.35 -0.34
CA ALA A 43 6.11 -11.73 0.35
C ALA A 43 6.52 -11.06 1.69
N ALA A 44 7.52 -11.60 2.39
CA ALA A 44 8.01 -11.01 3.64
C ALA A 44 8.79 -9.69 3.41
N ALA A 45 9.51 -9.56 2.30
CA ALA A 45 10.24 -8.33 1.98
C ALA A 45 9.28 -7.17 1.61
N VAL A 46 8.20 -7.46 0.89
CA VAL A 46 7.20 -6.43 0.53
C VAL A 46 6.35 -6.01 1.74
N LEU A 47 6.05 -6.94 2.66
CA LEU A 47 5.28 -6.61 3.86
C LEU A 47 6.11 -5.89 4.94
N CYS A 48 7.43 -6.11 5.00
CA CYS A 48 8.31 -5.33 5.89
C CYS A 48 8.51 -3.88 5.43
N LEU A 49 8.42 -3.58 4.12
CA LEU A 49 8.42 -2.19 3.62
C LEU A 49 7.13 -1.44 3.96
N ALA A 50 6.00 -2.14 4.04
CA ALA A 50 4.72 -1.54 4.43
C ALA A 50 4.60 -1.30 5.95
N ALA A 51 5.43 -1.94 6.77
CA ALA A 51 5.36 -1.83 8.24
C ALA A 51 6.06 -0.60 8.83
N ILE A 52 6.72 0.23 8.00
CA ILE A 52 7.23 1.55 8.41
C ILE A 52 6.14 2.64 8.23
N ALA A 53 5.02 2.31 7.56
CA ALA A 53 3.89 3.23 7.33
C ALA A 53 2.88 3.26 8.50
N GLY A 54 3.24 2.74 9.68
CA GLY A 54 2.33 2.64 10.82
C GLY A 54 2.99 3.12 12.11
N CYS A 55 2.61 4.32 12.55
CA CYS A 55 2.99 4.99 13.81
C CYS A 55 4.36 5.70 13.80
N GLY A 56 4.40 6.91 13.23
CA GLY A 56 5.52 7.82 13.41
C GLY A 56 5.33 9.07 12.56
N ARG A 57 4.74 10.10 13.16
CA ARG A 57 4.69 11.51 12.71
C ARG A 57 5.71 11.84 11.61
N ALA A 58 5.28 12.47 10.51
CA ALA A 58 6.19 12.92 9.46
C ALA A 58 7.42 13.63 10.05
N PRO A 59 8.62 13.45 9.46
CA PRO A 59 9.85 14.02 9.99
C PRO A 59 9.72 15.54 10.11
N ALA A 60 10.01 16.08 11.29
CA ALA A 60 9.88 17.50 11.57
C ALA A 60 10.87 18.30 10.72
N MET A 61 10.41 19.36 10.05
CA MET A 61 11.22 20.15 9.11
C MET A 61 12.10 21.22 9.74
N GLY A 62 11.98 21.43 11.05
CA GLY A 62 12.59 22.59 11.72
C GLY A 62 11.83 23.90 11.41
N PRO A 63 12.34 25.05 11.87
CA PRO A 63 11.63 26.33 11.81
C PRO A 63 11.88 27.14 10.52
N ASP A 64 12.44 26.54 9.47
CA ASP A 64 12.88 27.28 8.28
C ASP A 64 11.71 27.69 7.35
N GLU A 65 11.47 28.99 7.22
CA GLU A 65 10.34 29.55 6.45
C GLU A 65 10.46 29.29 4.94
N ASP A 66 11.68 29.26 4.39
CA ASP A 66 11.90 28.98 2.97
C ASP A 66 11.54 27.52 2.65
N ALA A 67 11.80 26.58 3.58
CA ALA A 67 11.38 25.19 3.44
C ALA A 67 9.85 25.06 3.39
N PHE A 68 9.12 25.69 4.32
CA PHE A 68 7.66 25.68 4.30
C PHE A 68 7.09 26.30 3.02
N THR A 69 7.63 27.44 2.59
CA THR A 69 7.20 28.13 1.36
C THR A 69 7.45 27.26 0.12
N THR A 70 8.61 26.61 0.05
CA THR A 70 8.97 25.72 -1.06
C THR A 70 8.02 24.52 -1.13
N ILE A 71 7.57 24.01 0.02
CA ILE A 71 6.65 22.87 0.08
C ILE A 71 5.22 23.25 -0.32
N ASP A 72 4.76 24.44 0.05
CA ASP A 72 3.48 24.97 -0.40
C ASP A 72 3.48 25.19 -1.93
N ALA A 73 4.59 25.71 -2.46
CA ALA A 73 4.81 25.84 -3.89
C ALA A 73 4.90 24.46 -4.59
N LEU A 74 5.54 23.47 -3.97
CA LEU A 74 5.59 22.10 -4.45
C LEU A 74 4.18 21.49 -4.50
N TYR A 75 3.36 21.68 -3.47
CA TYR A 75 1.98 21.20 -3.45
C TYR A 75 1.15 21.81 -4.56
N THR A 76 1.33 23.10 -4.81
CA THR A 76 0.70 23.77 -5.95
C THR A 76 1.18 23.18 -7.27
N ALA A 77 2.48 22.96 -7.43
CA ALA A 77 3.05 22.36 -8.65
C ALA A 77 2.48 20.96 -8.93
N VAL A 78 2.42 20.10 -7.91
CA VAL A 78 1.86 18.74 -8.03
C VAL A 78 0.35 18.81 -8.33
N SER A 79 -0.38 19.72 -7.69
CA SER A 79 -1.83 19.92 -7.91
C SER A 79 -2.15 20.40 -9.33
N LEU A 80 -1.29 21.23 -9.90
CA LEU A 80 -1.41 21.70 -11.29
C LEU A 80 -0.77 20.73 -12.30
N GLN A 81 -0.13 19.66 -11.83
CA GLN A 81 0.68 18.74 -12.65
C GLN A 81 1.68 19.50 -13.53
N ASP A 82 2.35 20.49 -12.96
CA ASP A 82 3.33 21.34 -13.64
C ASP A 82 4.74 20.77 -13.44
N PRO A 83 5.31 20.05 -14.44
CA PRO A 83 6.64 19.46 -14.31
C PRO A 83 7.74 20.52 -14.23
N GLY A 84 7.56 21.70 -14.82
CA GLY A 84 8.56 22.77 -14.75
C GLY A 84 8.68 23.37 -13.35
N GLN A 85 7.55 23.59 -12.69
CA GLN A 85 7.52 23.99 -11.28
C GLN A 85 8.00 22.86 -10.36
N LEU A 86 7.66 21.60 -10.66
CA LEU A 86 8.11 20.45 -9.89
C LEU A 86 9.64 20.40 -9.81
N GLU A 87 10.33 20.49 -10.95
CA GLU A 87 11.80 20.45 -11.00
C GLU A 87 12.46 21.65 -10.31
N ARG A 88 11.87 22.85 -10.45
CA ARG A 88 12.38 24.04 -9.76
C ARG A 88 12.29 23.88 -8.24
N ASN A 89 11.15 23.42 -7.73
CA ASN A 89 10.97 23.21 -6.30
C ASN A 89 11.88 22.08 -5.79
N ALA A 90 12.06 21.00 -6.56
CA ALA A 90 12.99 19.92 -6.22
C ALA A 90 14.43 20.44 -6.04
N ALA A 91 14.91 21.26 -6.99
CA ALA A 91 16.24 21.85 -6.90
C ALA A 91 16.40 22.81 -5.70
N THR A 92 15.34 23.54 -5.33
CA THR A 92 15.34 24.38 -4.12
C THR A 92 15.41 23.54 -2.85
N LEU A 93 14.68 22.41 -2.77
CA LEU A 93 14.75 21.50 -1.63
C LEU A 93 16.15 20.88 -1.48
N ASP A 94 16.79 20.51 -2.58
CA ASP A 94 18.18 20.03 -2.58
C ASP A 94 19.13 21.10 -2.01
N GLN A 95 18.97 22.36 -2.41
CA GLN A 95 19.78 23.47 -1.90
C GLN A 95 19.55 23.72 -0.40
N LEU A 96 18.31 23.63 0.06
CA LEU A 96 17.98 23.79 1.47
C LEU A 96 18.56 22.64 2.31
N ASN A 97 18.52 21.41 1.81
CA ASN A 97 19.14 20.27 2.48
C ASN A 97 20.68 20.40 2.52
N GLN A 98 21.31 20.75 1.40
CA GLN A 98 22.76 20.99 1.33
C GLN A 98 23.24 22.14 2.24
N ALA A 99 22.34 23.06 2.59
CA ALA A 99 22.60 24.16 3.51
C ALA A 99 22.27 23.82 4.98
N ASP A 100 21.96 22.55 5.30
CA ASP A 100 21.50 22.09 6.62
C ASP A 100 20.21 22.79 7.13
N ARG A 101 19.43 23.38 6.21
CA ARG A 101 18.17 24.09 6.49
C ARG A 101 16.94 23.20 6.37
N LEU A 102 17.09 22.04 5.75
CA LEU A 102 16.07 21.00 5.65
C LEU A 102 16.67 19.67 6.12
N PRO A 103 16.15 19.07 7.21
CA PRO A 103 16.65 17.79 7.71
C PRO A 103 16.58 16.68 6.66
N ASP A 104 17.60 15.82 6.60
CA ASP A 104 17.71 14.72 5.63
C ASP A 104 16.44 13.87 5.54
N ALA A 105 15.85 13.52 6.69
CA ALA A 105 14.63 12.73 6.72
C ALA A 105 13.43 13.41 6.04
N ALA A 106 13.32 14.75 6.15
CA ALA A 106 12.28 15.51 5.48
C ALA A 106 12.57 15.64 3.98
N HIS A 107 13.84 15.86 3.61
CA HIS A 107 14.29 15.90 2.23
C HIS A 107 14.03 14.57 1.50
N ASP A 108 14.37 13.44 2.13
CA ASP A 108 14.13 12.09 1.59
C ASP A 108 12.64 11.83 1.35
N ALA A 109 11.79 12.20 2.31
CA ALA A 109 10.34 12.04 2.19
C ALA A 109 9.77 12.86 1.02
N LEU A 110 10.18 14.13 0.90
CA LEU A 110 9.75 15.01 -0.20
C LEU A 110 10.27 14.54 -1.56
N THR A 111 11.50 14.03 -1.61
CA THR A 111 12.10 13.47 -2.83
C THR A 111 11.33 12.23 -3.30
N GLY A 112 10.86 11.39 -2.38
CA GLY A 112 9.98 10.27 -2.69
C GLY A 112 8.68 10.72 -3.37
N MET A 113 8.01 11.74 -2.82
CA MET A 113 6.78 12.30 -3.39
C MET A 113 7.02 12.94 -4.77
N ILE A 114 8.16 13.62 -4.96
CA ILE A 114 8.56 14.17 -6.25
C ILE A 114 8.79 13.05 -7.27
N ALA A 115 9.40 11.93 -6.86
CA ALA A 115 9.62 10.78 -7.73
C ALA A 115 8.30 10.14 -8.18
N GLU A 116 7.31 10.02 -7.28
CA GLU A 116 5.95 9.59 -7.63
C GLU A 116 5.31 10.51 -8.68
N ALA A 117 5.38 11.82 -8.47
CA ALA A 117 4.88 12.81 -9.42
C ALA A 117 5.56 12.72 -10.79
N ARG A 118 6.90 12.58 -10.82
CA ARG A 118 7.68 12.35 -12.07
C ARG A 118 7.29 11.06 -12.78
N GLY A 119 6.88 10.03 -12.03
CA GLY A 119 6.37 8.76 -12.55
C GLY A 119 4.98 8.87 -13.17
N GLY A 120 4.29 10.00 -12.99
CA GLY A 120 2.92 10.24 -13.46
C GLY A 120 1.85 9.98 -12.40
N ASP A 121 2.24 9.54 -11.19
CA ASP A 121 1.35 9.27 -10.06
C ASP A 121 1.03 10.56 -9.28
N TRP A 122 0.62 11.61 -10.01
CA TRP A 122 0.41 12.96 -9.47
C TRP A 122 -0.56 13.01 -8.28
N GLU A 123 -1.64 12.23 -8.32
CA GLU A 123 -2.64 12.23 -7.26
C GLU A 123 -2.12 11.58 -5.97
N SER A 124 -1.35 10.49 -6.09
CA SER A 124 -0.68 9.85 -4.96
C SER A 124 0.29 10.83 -4.29
N ALA A 125 1.16 11.44 -5.11
CA ALA A 125 2.12 12.43 -4.65
C ALA A 125 1.44 13.62 -3.94
N ARG A 126 0.32 14.10 -4.49
CA ARG A 126 -0.46 15.21 -3.91
C ARG A 126 -1.03 14.85 -2.54
N GLN A 127 -1.55 13.63 -2.40
CA GLN A 127 -2.11 13.15 -1.14
C GLN A 127 -1.01 12.97 -0.09
N ALA A 128 0.10 12.32 -0.46
CA ALA A 128 1.25 12.16 0.43
C ALA A 128 1.80 13.50 0.91
N LEU A 129 1.89 14.50 0.02
CA LEU A 129 2.37 15.82 0.37
C LEU A 129 1.40 16.59 1.27
N ARG A 130 0.08 16.44 1.05
CA ARG A 130 -0.93 16.99 1.95
C ARG A 130 -0.80 16.42 3.35
N ASP A 131 -0.68 15.10 3.46
CA ASP A 131 -0.60 14.43 4.75
C ASP A 131 0.70 14.78 5.47
N PHE A 132 1.81 14.87 4.74
CA PHE A 132 3.07 15.39 5.24
C PHE A 132 2.91 16.80 5.82
N MET A 133 2.29 17.75 5.10
CA MET A 133 2.07 19.12 5.60
C MET A 133 1.17 19.18 6.84
N LEU A 134 0.19 18.27 6.97
CA LEU A 134 -0.68 18.21 8.13
C LEU A 134 0.09 17.78 9.40
N ASP A 135 1.00 16.81 9.26
CA ASP A 135 1.83 16.32 10.36
C ASP A 135 2.83 17.36 10.90
N GLN A 136 3.17 18.37 10.08
CA GLN A 136 4.03 19.48 10.48
C GLN A 136 3.31 20.52 11.35
N ARG A 137 1.97 20.50 11.42
CA ARG A 137 1.24 21.45 12.25
C ARG A 137 1.39 21.06 13.73
N PRO A 138 1.90 21.95 14.59
CA PRO A 138 1.85 21.71 16.02
C PRO A 138 0.39 21.70 16.47
N GLU A 139 -0.01 20.62 17.12
CA GLU A 139 -1.30 20.47 17.77
C GLU A 139 -1.31 21.43 18.95
N HIS A 140 -2.05 22.54 18.81
CA HIS A 140 -2.24 23.54 19.86
C HIS A 140 -3.33 23.13 20.85
#